data_AF-A0A370W207-F1
#
_entry.id   AF-A0A370W207-F1
#
_cell.length_a   1.000
_cell.length_b   1.000
_cell.length_c   1.000
_cell.angle_alpha   90.00
_cell.angle_beta   90.00
_cell.angle_gamma   90.00
#
_symmetry.space_group_name_H-M   'P 1'
#
loop_
_entity.id
_entity.type
_entity.pdbx_description
1 polymer ?
#
loop_
_entity_poly.entity_id
_entity_poly.type
_entity_poly.pdbx_seq_one_letter_code
_entity_poly.pdbx_strand_id
1 'polypeptide(L)'
;MSQQQLGRGPLRSRRPGPAPPAADGEDPAGSPPARFVGWLGGLGAAAAGYAVFQALFGVLPDSLDGSAARYLISGASGLGTFVAVWLAAALLRARAAAGDRGGGPDLPGTGASGPLPQVFASAYDALVEQVCVVEDPRRGRLTGWPHSLGESTPSWPTSVGTAYGLHMMLDLGMPDGRLSTGELVDTLWRLRLPEGGWSARSQGSQARPEVTALVLGALARAGVPADRLGAEVHLCTAGFTRELDRAGWESTHVVTTVLRGLLRAAPGSPLLSLLREALADGAISDGRRDHLRCWGYRLQPPYGRPSPLHTAQAVVALDRAARVLGEDADARGERARTAREDGIRWLLACPDAPHDTCPDLENLHEEVRRPRTDDPSRHEVLSVRHFTASWLVRALLTPGAVTVARAEGLEAEWRVRLDGALTAVWAGQRGGVWVWGRGGDGTELRRPMWMTYQGLSALRAHAVWMYQPRG
;
A
#
# COMPACT_ATOMS: atom_id res chain seq x y z
N MET A 1 -26.63 -61.65 -7.99
CA MET A 1 -27.20 -61.74 -6.62
C MET A 1 -27.81 -60.38 -6.31
N SER A 2 -29.07 -60.17 -6.69
CA SER A 2 -30.27 -60.22 -5.81
C SER A 2 -30.23 -59.16 -4.71
N GLN A 3 -30.84 -57.99 -4.98
CA GLN A 3 -32.10 -57.48 -4.37
C GLN A 3 -31.93 -57.11 -2.88
N GLN A 4 -32.31 -55.92 -2.39
CA GLN A 4 -33.69 -55.43 -2.41
C GLN A 4 -33.73 -53.92 -2.05
N GLN A 5 -34.49 -53.16 -2.83
CA GLN A 5 -35.06 -51.86 -2.48
C GLN A 5 -36.11 -52.01 -1.38
N LEU A 6 -36.30 -50.99 -0.54
CA LEU A 6 -37.63 -50.55 -0.08
C LEU A 6 -37.58 -49.08 0.34
N GLY A 7 -38.25 -48.23 -0.44
CA GLY A 7 -38.53 -46.84 -0.09
C GLY A 7 -39.70 -46.71 0.87
N ARG A 8 -39.78 -45.56 1.55
CA ARG A 8 -41.02 -44.95 2.04
C ARG A 8 -40.86 -43.43 2.02
N GLY A 9 -41.86 -42.78 1.44
CA GLY A 9 -41.92 -41.34 1.16
C GLY A 9 -42.24 -40.44 2.37
N PRO A 10 -42.63 -39.18 2.11
CA PRO A 10 -42.44 -38.06 3.02
C PRO A 10 -43.62 -37.85 3.98
N LEU A 11 -43.35 -37.30 5.17
CA LEU A 11 -44.36 -36.77 6.08
C LEU A 11 -44.18 -35.26 6.26
N ARG A 12 -45.22 -34.52 5.89
CA ARG A 12 -45.39 -33.07 6.02
C ARG A 12 -45.64 -32.66 7.48
N SER A 13 -45.08 -31.50 7.81
CA SER A 13 -45.59 -30.41 8.67
C SER A 13 -45.97 -30.68 10.13
N ARG A 14 -45.27 -29.97 11.03
CA ARG A 14 -45.85 -29.44 12.28
C ARG A 14 -45.52 -27.96 12.44
N ARG A 15 -46.57 -27.15 12.35
CA ARG A 15 -46.66 -25.71 12.62
C ARG A 15 -46.44 -25.46 14.13
N PRO A 16 -45.89 -24.31 14.54
CA PRO A 16 -46.43 -23.58 15.68
C PRO A 16 -47.11 -22.30 15.19
N GLY A 17 -48.39 -22.15 15.52
CA GLY A 17 -49.13 -20.90 15.40
C GLY A 17 -48.88 -19.96 16.59
N PRO A 18 -49.44 -18.74 16.52
CA PRO A 18 -49.01 -17.56 17.26
C PRO A 18 -49.83 -17.31 18.55
N ALA A 19 -49.29 -16.53 19.48
CA ALA A 19 -50.03 -15.86 20.55
C ALA A 19 -49.21 -14.65 21.08
N PRO A 20 -49.80 -13.66 21.79
CA PRO A 20 -50.34 -12.41 21.25
C PRO A 20 -49.75 -11.14 21.97
N PRO A 21 -50.22 -9.90 21.69
CA PRO A 21 -49.41 -8.68 21.81
C PRO A 21 -49.57 -7.88 23.12
N ALA A 22 -48.75 -6.81 23.14
CA ALA A 22 -48.52 -5.71 24.08
C ALA A 22 -49.65 -5.25 25.02
N ALA A 23 -49.21 -4.75 26.19
CA ALA A 23 -49.91 -3.71 26.94
C ALA A 23 -49.06 -2.42 26.89
N ASP A 24 -49.70 -1.35 26.44
CA ASP A 24 -49.19 0.01 26.32
C ASP A 24 -48.99 0.69 27.68
N GLY A 25 -48.06 1.66 27.68
CA GLY A 25 -48.25 2.93 28.37
C GLY A 25 -47.56 3.11 29.71
N GLU A 26 -46.42 3.81 29.71
CA GLU A 26 -46.20 5.04 30.49
C GLU A 26 -44.80 5.61 30.21
N ASP A 27 -44.75 6.72 29.45
CA ASP A 27 -43.74 7.77 29.63
C ASP A 27 -44.34 8.72 30.68
N PRO A 28 -43.58 9.15 31.71
CA PRO A 28 -42.73 10.30 31.48
C PRO A 28 -41.44 10.38 32.32
N ALA A 29 -40.54 11.20 31.80
CA ALA A 29 -39.58 12.04 32.52
C ALA A 29 -38.27 11.40 33.03
N GLY A 30 -37.19 11.83 32.37
CA GLY A 30 -36.01 12.31 33.08
C GLY A 30 -34.77 11.47 32.88
N SER A 31 -34.09 11.66 31.76
CA SER A 31 -32.67 11.30 31.64
C SER A 31 -31.87 11.97 32.77
N PRO A 32 -31.16 11.23 33.65
CA PRO A 32 -30.12 11.82 34.47
C PRO A 32 -28.85 12.03 33.63
N PRO A 33 -28.03 13.05 33.95
CA PRO A 33 -27.61 14.00 32.93
C PRO A 33 -26.20 13.73 32.38
N ALA A 34 -26.03 14.06 31.10
CA ALA A 34 -24.76 14.33 30.41
C ALA A 34 -23.85 15.37 31.12
N ARG A 35 -24.30 15.96 32.24
CA ARG A 35 -23.49 16.82 33.13
C ARG A 35 -22.41 16.05 33.90
N PHE A 36 -22.61 14.75 34.21
CA PHE A 36 -21.60 13.97 34.93
C PHE A 36 -20.38 13.61 34.05
N VAL A 37 -20.61 13.43 32.74
CA VAL A 37 -19.55 13.16 31.75
C VAL A 37 -18.78 14.45 31.38
N GLY A 38 -19.45 15.61 31.41
CA GLY A 38 -18.80 16.91 31.21
C GLY A 38 -17.84 17.31 32.33
N TRP A 39 -18.10 16.89 33.57
CA TRP A 39 -17.27 17.21 34.74
C TRP A 39 -15.98 16.38 34.79
N LEU A 40 -16.02 15.10 34.39
CA LEU A 40 -14.84 14.23 34.31
C LEU A 40 -13.87 14.62 33.19
N GLY A 41 -14.34 15.27 32.11
CA GLY A 41 -13.48 15.78 31.04
C GLY A 41 -12.57 16.94 31.45
N GLY A 42 -12.93 17.70 32.50
CA GLY A 42 -12.07 18.73 33.10
C GLY A 42 -11.05 18.17 34.08
N LEU A 43 -11.44 17.17 34.87
CA LEU A 43 -10.59 16.51 35.86
C LEU A 43 -9.54 15.59 35.21
N GLY A 44 -9.85 14.95 34.07
CA GLY A 44 -8.91 14.04 33.39
C GLY A 44 -7.64 14.74 32.90
N ALA A 45 -7.74 15.96 32.38
CA ALA A 45 -6.57 16.74 31.96
C ALA A 45 -5.70 17.14 33.15
N ALA A 46 -6.34 17.61 34.25
CA ALA A 46 -5.64 17.98 35.48
C ALA A 46 -4.95 16.77 36.13
N ALA A 47 -5.61 15.62 36.16
CA ALA A 47 -5.05 14.37 36.67
C ALA A 47 -3.86 13.89 35.83
N ALA A 48 -3.94 13.97 34.49
CA ALA A 48 -2.84 13.62 33.60
C ALA A 48 -1.63 14.55 33.79
N GLY A 49 -1.86 15.86 33.87
CA GLY A 49 -0.79 16.83 34.14
C GLY A 49 -0.14 16.64 35.50
N TYR A 50 -0.95 16.37 36.54
CA TYR A 50 -0.44 16.10 37.88
C TYR A 50 0.33 14.78 37.98
N ALA A 51 -0.11 13.73 37.30
CA ALA A 51 0.59 12.44 37.24
C ALA A 51 1.99 12.59 36.62
N VAL A 52 2.12 13.35 35.53
CA VAL A 52 3.42 13.65 34.89
C VAL A 52 4.30 14.51 35.78
N PHE A 53 3.72 15.52 36.44
CA PHE A 53 4.43 16.32 37.44
C PHE A 53 5.03 15.42 38.54
N GLN A 54 4.22 14.56 39.17
CA GLN A 54 4.67 13.69 40.26
C GLN A 54 5.71 12.67 39.79
N ALA A 55 5.53 12.07 38.62
CA ALA A 55 6.47 11.11 38.07
C ALA A 55 7.84 11.75 37.80
N LEU A 56 7.87 12.94 37.18
CA LEU A 56 9.13 13.63 36.90
C LEU A 56 9.77 14.18 38.18
N PHE A 57 8.96 14.70 39.11
CA PHE A 57 9.47 15.19 40.38
C PHE A 57 10.14 14.08 41.21
N GLY A 58 9.64 12.84 41.12
CA GLY A 58 10.21 11.68 41.80
C GLY A 58 11.43 11.04 41.10
N VAL A 59 11.62 11.28 39.81
CA VAL A 59 12.69 10.61 39.00
C VAL A 59 13.87 11.53 38.71
N LEU A 60 13.70 12.86 38.75
CA LEU A 60 14.77 13.81 38.46
C LEU A 60 15.87 13.75 39.54
N PRO A 61 17.17 13.68 39.17
CA PRO A 61 18.28 13.50 40.10
C PRO A 61 18.56 14.74 40.98
N ASP A 62 19.13 14.53 42.17
CA ASP A 62 19.43 15.59 43.16
C ASP A 62 20.53 16.56 42.69
N SER A 63 21.24 16.18 41.63
CA SER A 63 22.30 16.96 41.00
C SER A 63 21.80 18.12 40.13
N LEU A 64 20.49 18.31 39.97
CA LEU A 64 19.93 19.50 39.36
C LEU A 64 19.98 20.64 40.38
N ASP A 65 20.85 21.61 40.13
CA ASP A 65 21.14 22.74 41.02
C ASP A 65 19.85 23.47 41.46
N GLY A 66 19.43 23.16 42.69
CA GLY A 66 18.31 23.79 43.39
C GLY A 66 16.96 23.11 43.20
N SER A 67 16.22 23.01 44.30
CA SER A 67 14.81 22.57 44.32
C SER A 67 13.95 23.31 43.27
N ALA A 68 14.28 24.57 42.99
CA ALA A 68 13.65 25.39 41.96
C ALA A 68 13.70 24.78 40.54
N ALA A 69 14.83 24.20 40.12
CA ALA A 69 14.97 23.62 38.78
C ALA A 69 14.08 22.38 38.58
N ARG A 70 13.97 21.53 39.62
CA ARG A 70 13.09 20.36 39.60
C ARG A 70 11.61 20.73 39.56
N TYR A 71 11.21 21.75 40.32
CA TYR A 71 9.85 22.28 40.27
C TYR A 71 9.54 22.90 38.91
N LEU A 72 10.49 23.62 38.30
CA LEU A 72 10.32 24.21 36.97
C LEU A 72 10.15 23.16 35.88
N ILE A 73 11.01 22.15 35.83
CA ILE A 73 10.95 21.09 34.80
C ILE A 73 9.68 20.27 34.97
N SER A 74 9.42 19.76 36.17
CA SER A 74 8.25 18.93 36.45
C SER A 74 6.95 19.73 36.24
N GLY A 75 6.96 21.01 36.65
CA GLY A 75 5.83 21.94 36.49
C GLY A 75 5.55 22.26 35.02
N ALA A 76 6.57 22.59 34.24
CA ALA A 76 6.42 22.87 32.82
C ALA A 76 5.93 21.64 32.03
N SER A 77 6.48 20.45 32.33
CA SER A 77 6.05 19.20 31.71
C SER A 77 4.62 18.82 32.09
N GLY A 78 4.26 18.91 33.37
CA GLY A 78 2.88 18.64 33.83
C GLY A 78 1.86 19.61 33.22
N LEU A 79 2.20 20.90 33.13
CA LEU A 79 1.36 21.90 32.49
C LEU A 79 1.23 21.65 30.98
N GLY A 80 2.32 21.29 30.30
CA GLY A 80 2.31 20.92 28.89
C GLY A 80 1.39 19.73 28.61
N THR A 81 1.46 18.68 29.43
CA THR A 81 0.57 17.51 29.34
C THR A 81 -0.88 17.89 29.60
N PHE A 82 -1.16 18.72 30.61
CA PHE A 82 -2.50 19.25 30.87
C PHE A 82 -3.08 19.94 29.63
N VAL A 83 -2.34 20.88 29.04
CA VAL A 83 -2.78 21.64 27.87
C VAL A 83 -3.01 20.72 26.66
N ALA A 84 -2.11 19.77 26.41
CA ALA A 84 -2.24 18.83 25.30
C ALA A 84 -3.49 17.94 25.41
N VAL A 85 -3.73 17.37 26.60
CA VAL A 85 -4.92 16.54 26.86
C VAL A 85 -6.20 17.37 26.78
N TRP A 86 -6.17 18.60 27.32
CA TRP A 86 -7.30 19.51 27.26
C TRP A 86 -7.65 19.91 25.81
N LEU A 87 -6.65 20.24 24.98
CA LEU A 87 -6.82 20.56 23.57
C LEU A 87 -7.36 19.36 22.78
N ALA A 88 -6.84 18.15 23.01
CA ALA A 88 -7.33 16.93 22.38
C ALA A 88 -8.81 16.68 22.73
N ALA A 89 -9.18 16.83 24.00
CA ALA A 89 -10.56 16.71 24.46
C ALA A 89 -11.46 17.83 23.91
N ALA A 90 -10.95 19.06 23.76
CA ALA A 90 -11.67 20.16 23.14
C ALA A 90 -11.91 19.92 21.64
N LEU A 91 -10.93 19.39 20.92
CA LEU A 91 -11.05 19.01 19.51
C LEU A 91 -12.07 17.88 19.29
N LEU A 92 -12.06 16.86 20.16
CA LEU A 92 -13.05 15.78 20.10
C LEU A 92 -14.46 16.30 20.38
N ARG A 93 -14.62 17.21 21.35
CA ARG A 93 -15.91 17.87 21.63
C ARG A 93 -16.37 18.78 20.49
N ALA A 94 -15.46 19.52 19.88
CA ALA A 94 -15.77 20.37 18.72
C ALA A 94 -16.21 19.53 17.51
N ARG A 95 -15.57 18.38 17.27
CA ARG A 95 -15.99 17.43 16.23
C ARG A 95 -17.35 16.81 16.52
N ALA A 96 -17.62 16.44 17.77
CA ALA A 96 -18.92 15.93 18.18
C ALA A 96 -20.03 16.98 18.03
N ALA A 97 -19.76 18.24 18.41
CA ALA A 97 -20.73 19.33 18.30
C ALA A 97 -20.95 19.81 16.85
N ALA A 98 -19.94 19.71 15.98
CA ALA A 98 -20.08 20.03 14.56
C ALA A 98 -20.92 18.99 13.79
N GLY A 99 -21.02 17.76 14.31
CA GLY A 99 -21.92 16.74 13.77
C GLY A 99 -23.41 17.01 14.01
N ASP A 100 -23.76 17.94 14.91
CA ASP A 100 -25.12 18.10 15.43
C ASP A 100 -25.84 19.37 14.94
N ARG A 101 -25.23 20.19 14.06
CA ARG A 101 -25.79 21.50 13.64
C ARG A 101 -25.81 21.79 12.14
N GLY A 102 -25.72 20.78 11.28
CA GLY A 102 -25.78 20.93 9.82
C GLY A 102 -27.11 20.51 9.21
N GLY A 103 -28.20 21.27 9.43
CA GLY A 103 -29.47 21.09 8.71
C GLY A 103 -29.36 21.62 7.28
N GLY A 104 -29.16 20.71 6.32
CA GLY A 104 -29.25 20.93 4.87
C GLY A 104 -30.00 19.76 4.23
N PRO A 105 -30.62 19.95 3.05
CA PRO A 105 -31.72 19.12 2.58
C PRO A 105 -31.35 17.65 2.36
N ASP A 106 -32.29 16.78 2.72
CA ASP A 106 -32.24 15.32 2.76
C ASP A 106 -31.48 14.67 1.59
N LEU A 107 -30.35 14.02 1.92
CA LEU A 107 -29.83 12.88 1.20
C LEU A 107 -30.08 11.64 2.07
N PRO A 108 -30.64 10.55 1.52
CA PRO A 108 -30.99 9.38 2.33
C PRO A 108 -29.74 8.65 2.81
N GLY A 109 -29.57 8.62 4.14
CA GLY A 109 -28.85 7.58 4.88
C GLY A 109 -27.37 7.81 5.16
N THR A 110 -27.05 8.49 6.26
CA THR A 110 -25.72 8.43 6.92
C THR A 110 -25.82 7.70 8.25
N GLY A 111 -25.66 6.38 8.16
CA GLY A 111 -25.47 5.48 9.30
C GLY A 111 -24.62 4.24 8.98
N ALA A 112 -23.96 4.20 7.82
CA ALA A 112 -23.08 3.10 7.42
C ALA A 112 -21.79 3.68 6.81
N SER A 113 -20.64 3.27 7.33
CA SER A 113 -19.36 3.43 6.66
C SER A 113 -19.47 2.89 5.23
N GLY A 114 -19.02 3.64 4.22
CA GLY A 114 -19.13 3.22 2.82
C GLY A 114 -18.39 1.89 2.50
N PRO A 115 -18.39 1.43 1.24
CA PRO A 115 -17.79 0.15 0.85
C PRO A 115 -16.28 0.07 1.14
N LEU A 116 -15.57 1.20 1.15
CA LEU A 116 -14.11 1.21 1.29
C LEU A 116 -13.60 0.85 2.71
N PRO A 117 -14.09 1.47 3.81
CA PRO A 117 -13.78 1.00 5.16
C PRO A 117 -14.03 -0.49 5.36
N GLN A 118 -15.15 -1.01 4.82
CA GLN A 118 -15.46 -2.44 4.89
C GLN A 118 -14.45 -3.29 4.12
N VAL A 119 -14.02 -2.86 2.93
CA VAL A 119 -12.96 -3.55 2.17
C VAL A 119 -11.63 -3.52 2.89
N PHE A 120 -11.26 -2.41 3.55
CA PHE A 120 -10.02 -2.33 4.33
C PHE A 120 -10.06 -3.22 5.57
N ALA A 121 -11.18 -3.23 6.30
CA ALA A 121 -11.39 -4.16 7.41
C ALA A 121 -11.32 -5.62 6.94
N SER A 122 -12.03 -5.96 5.85
CA SER A 122 -12.00 -7.31 5.27
C SER A 122 -10.61 -7.71 4.80
N ALA A 123 -9.84 -6.77 4.23
CA ALA A 123 -8.47 -7.01 3.81
C ALA A 123 -7.55 -7.27 5.00
N TYR A 124 -7.71 -6.48 6.07
CA TYR A 124 -6.98 -6.68 7.31
C TYR A 124 -7.25 -8.06 7.90
N ASP A 125 -8.53 -8.43 8.06
CA ASP A 125 -8.91 -9.74 8.59
C ASP A 125 -8.38 -10.90 7.72
N ALA A 126 -8.54 -10.80 6.40
CA ALA A 126 -8.05 -11.83 5.47
C ALA A 126 -6.52 -11.98 5.47
N LEU A 127 -5.78 -10.89 5.72
CA LEU A 127 -4.31 -10.90 5.82
C LEU A 127 -3.87 -11.48 7.16
N VAL A 128 -4.51 -11.09 8.27
CA VAL A 128 -4.19 -11.63 9.60
C VAL A 128 -4.52 -13.12 9.68
N GLU A 129 -5.66 -13.56 9.15
CA GLU A 129 -6.06 -14.98 9.14
C GLU A 129 -5.05 -15.88 8.40
N GLN A 130 -4.38 -15.32 7.39
CA GLN A 130 -3.45 -16.07 6.54
C GLN A 130 -1.98 -15.75 6.80
N VAL A 131 -1.67 -15.12 7.93
CA VAL A 131 -0.27 -14.97 8.38
C VAL A 131 0.29 -16.35 8.73
N CYS A 132 1.51 -16.60 8.30
CA CYS A 132 2.25 -17.81 8.61
C CYS A 132 3.26 -17.52 9.73
N VAL A 133 3.25 -18.36 10.76
CA VAL A 133 4.26 -18.38 11.82
C VAL A 133 4.97 -19.72 11.76
N VAL A 134 6.26 -19.71 11.44
CA VAL A 134 7.05 -20.92 11.21
C VAL A 134 8.34 -20.84 12.02
N GLU A 135 8.70 -21.93 12.70
CA GLU A 135 10.01 -22.07 13.34
C GLU A 135 11.02 -22.63 12.33
N ASP A 136 11.95 -21.78 11.87
CA ASP A 136 13.06 -22.18 11.01
C ASP A 136 14.27 -22.57 11.88
N PRO A 137 14.84 -23.79 11.73
CA PRO A 137 15.96 -24.24 12.56
C PRO A 137 17.22 -23.35 12.49
N ARG A 138 17.40 -22.59 11.41
CA ARG A 138 18.56 -21.72 11.19
C ARG A 138 18.26 -20.26 11.45
N ARG A 139 17.03 -19.82 11.14
CA ARG A 139 16.62 -18.41 11.18
C ARG A 139 15.76 -18.07 12.40
N GLY A 140 15.37 -19.08 13.18
CA GLY A 140 14.40 -18.96 14.28
C GLY A 140 12.98 -18.72 13.77
N ARG A 141 12.12 -18.22 14.65
CA ARG A 141 10.74 -17.85 14.33
C ARG A 141 10.65 -16.84 13.17
N LEU A 142 9.81 -17.15 12.18
CA LEU A 142 9.47 -16.29 11.05
C LEU A 142 7.96 -16.03 11.06
N THR A 143 7.57 -14.75 11.05
CA THR A 143 6.17 -14.29 10.97
C THR A 143 5.99 -13.48 9.70
N GLY A 144 5.09 -13.91 8.81
CA GLY A 144 4.86 -13.18 7.58
C GLY A 144 3.97 -13.94 6.61
N TRP A 145 4.13 -13.69 5.31
CA TRP A 145 3.25 -14.27 4.30
C TRP A 145 4.00 -15.01 3.19
N PRO A 146 3.39 -16.08 2.64
CA PRO A 146 3.81 -16.67 1.39
C PRO A 146 3.65 -15.70 0.22
N HIS A 147 4.01 -16.12 -0.99
CA HIS A 147 3.89 -15.25 -2.17
C HIS A 147 2.41 -15.00 -2.55
N SER A 148 1.56 -16.00 -2.33
CA SER A 148 0.11 -15.95 -2.53
C SER A 148 -0.65 -16.49 -1.32
N LEU A 149 -1.78 -15.85 -1.03
CA LEU A 149 -2.70 -16.26 0.03
C LEU A 149 -3.38 -17.59 -0.34
N GLY A 150 -3.40 -18.52 0.61
CA GLY A 150 -3.95 -19.87 0.43
C GLY A 150 -3.03 -20.83 -0.35
N GLU A 151 -1.72 -20.57 -0.41
CA GLU A 151 -0.75 -21.58 -0.85
C GLU A 151 -0.86 -22.87 0.00
N SER A 152 -0.66 -24.02 -0.63
CA SER A 152 -0.74 -25.34 0.01
C SER A 152 0.15 -25.44 1.25
N THR A 153 -0.38 -26.05 2.31
CA THR A 153 0.31 -26.21 3.58
C THR A 153 1.43 -27.26 3.49
N PRO A 154 2.63 -27.01 4.07
CA PRO A 154 2.98 -25.84 4.86
C PRO A 154 3.36 -24.63 3.99
N SER A 155 2.72 -23.49 4.26
CA SER A 155 3.02 -22.20 3.64
C SER A 155 4.12 -21.48 4.43
N TRP A 156 5.16 -21.01 3.73
CA TRP A 156 6.32 -20.35 4.35
C TRP A 156 6.37 -18.86 4.04
N PRO A 157 6.68 -17.99 5.03
CA PRO A 157 6.98 -16.59 4.78
C PRO A 157 8.06 -16.42 3.71
N THR A 158 7.85 -15.48 2.79
CA THR A 158 8.84 -15.10 1.78
C THR A 158 9.20 -13.63 1.92
N SER A 159 10.36 -13.23 1.42
CA SER A 159 10.80 -11.82 1.36
C SER A 159 9.75 -10.94 0.65
N VAL A 160 9.33 -11.36 -0.54
CA VAL A 160 8.35 -10.65 -1.38
C VAL A 160 6.98 -10.59 -0.71
N GLY A 161 6.44 -11.74 -0.28
CA GLY A 161 5.12 -11.81 0.37
C GLY A 161 5.08 -10.97 1.65
N THR A 162 6.12 -11.07 2.48
CA THR A 162 6.21 -10.34 3.74
C THR A 162 6.45 -8.85 3.54
N ALA A 163 7.23 -8.43 2.52
CA ALA A 163 7.41 -7.01 2.22
C ALA A 163 6.10 -6.35 1.73
N TYR A 164 5.33 -7.03 0.87
CA TYR A 164 4.00 -6.55 0.50
C TYR A 164 3.04 -6.54 1.69
N GLY A 165 3.06 -7.59 2.51
CA GLY A 165 2.27 -7.68 3.75
C GLY A 165 2.56 -6.52 4.69
N LEU A 166 3.84 -6.24 4.96
CA LEU A 166 4.26 -5.11 5.78
C LEU A 166 3.80 -3.78 5.18
N HIS A 167 3.94 -3.58 3.87
CA HIS A 167 3.40 -2.39 3.22
C HIS A 167 1.89 -2.23 3.42
N MET A 168 1.11 -3.29 3.30
CA MET A 168 -0.34 -3.27 3.51
C MET A 168 -0.69 -3.02 4.98
N MET A 169 -0.01 -3.65 5.93
CA MET A 169 -0.24 -3.43 7.37
C MET A 169 0.06 -1.99 7.78
N LEU A 170 1.09 -1.36 7.20
CA LEU A 170 1.37 0.06 7.40
C LEU A 170 0.33 0.99 6.75
N ASP A 171 -0.45 0.52 5.77
CA ASP A 171 -1.56 1.27 5.16
C ASP A 171 -2.88 1.09 5.92
N LEU A 172 -3.19 -0.13 6.34
CA LEU A 172 -4.43 -0.50 7.04
C LEU A 172 -4.38 -0.17 8.54
N GLY A 173 -3.17 -0.06 9.09
CA GLY A 173 -2.95 -0.07 10.54
C GLY A 173 -2.98 -1.48 11.11
N MET A 174 -2.74 -1.59 12.42
CA MET A 174 -2.79 -2.85 13.18
C MET A 174 -3.63 -2.62 14.44
N PRO A 175 -4.95 -2.47 14.30
CA PRO A 175 -5.82 -1.94 15.35
C PRO A 175 -5.94 -2.81 16.61
N ASP A 176 -5.68 -4.12 16.50
CA ASP A 176 -5.90 -5.09 17.59
C ASP A 176 -4.62 -5.78 18.11
N GLY A 177 -3.46 -5.37 17.60
CA GLY A 177 -2.17 -5.91 18.04
C GLY A 177 -1.90 -7.38 17.67
N ARG A 178 -2.75 -8.04 16.86
CA ARG A 178 -2.52 -9.42 16.39
C ARG A 178 -1.24 -9.57 15.56
N LEU A 179 -0.75 -8.47 15.00
CA LEU A 179 0.52 -8.39 14.27
C LEU A 179 1.36 -7.24 14.82
N SER A 180 2.66 -7.47 14.87
CA SER A 180 3.65 -6.45 15.24
C SER A 180 4.49 -6.07 14.02
N THR A 181 4.62 -4.76 13.76
CA THR A 181 5.56 -4.26 12.75
C THR A 181 6.99 -4.76 13.03
N GLY A 182 7.39 -4.81 14.31
CA GLY A 182 8.71 -5.29 14.71
C GLY A 182 8.94 -6.74 14.29
N GLU A 183 7.97 -7.64 14.49
CA GLU A 183 8.09 -9.05 14.11
C GLU A 183 8.21 -9.23 12.58
N LEU A 184 7.48 -8.43 11.80
CA LEU A 184 7.56 -8.45 10.33
C LEU A 184 8.90 -7.90 9.84
N VAL A 185 9.40 -6.82 10.46
CA VAL A 185 10.73 -6.25 10.19
C VAL A 185 11.83 -7.26 10.50
N ASP A 186 11.76 -7.91 11.66
CA ASP A 186 12.74 -8.93 12.07
C ASP A 186 12.70 -10.15 11.14
N THR A 187 11.50 -10.56 10.71
CA THR A 187 11.35 -11.64 9.72
C THR A 187 12.02 -11.28 8.40
N LEU A 188 11.86 -10.05 7.89
CA LEU A 188 12.56 -9.62 6.69
C LEU A 188 14.08 -9.67 6.88
N TRP A 189 14.61 -9.22 8.02
CA TRP A 189 16.05 -9.34 8.30
C TRP A 189 16.53 -10.80 8.41
N ARG A 190 15.73 -11.69 9.00
CA ARG A 190 16.03 -13.14 9.06
C ARG A 190 16.00 -13.81 7.68
N LEU A 191 15.20 -13.28 6.75
CA LEU A 191 15.12 -13.74 5.36
C LEU A 191 16.22 -13.17 4.46
N ARG A 192 17.08 -12.28 4.98
CA ARG A 192 18.26 -11.76 4.27
C ARG A 192 19.19 -12.92 3.88
N LEU A 193 19.78 -12.82 2.70
CA LEU A 193 20.76 -13.81 2.23
C LEU A 193 22.13 -13.61 2.92
N PRO A 194 23.00 -14.63 2.98
CA PRO A 194 24.31 -14.52 3.64
C PRO A 194 25.14 -13.34 3.13
N GLU A 195 25.24 -13.21 1.80
CA GLU A 195 25.98 -12.14 1.10
C GLU A 195 25.25 -10.78 1.10
N GLY A 196 24.08 -10.70 1.73
CA GLY A 196 23.23 -9.51 1.70
C GLY A 196 22.14 -9.54 0.63
N GLY A 197 21.22 -8.61 0.78
CA GLY A 197 20.02 -8.46 -0.02
C GLY A 197 19.00 -9.59 0.15
N TRP A 198 18.02 -9.57 -0.75
CA TRP A 198 16.90 -10.50 -0.78
C TRP A 198 16.62 -10.97 -2.21
N SER A 199 16.05 -12.15 -2.34
CA SER A 199 15.59 -12.72 -3.61
C SER A 199 14.16 -13.24 -3.49
N ALA A 200 13.47 -13.34 -4.62
CA ALA A 200 12.16 -14.00 -4.68
C ALA A 200 12.34 -15.52 -4.60
N ARG A 201 11.30 -16.24 -4.17
CA ARG A 201 11.33 -17.72 -4.10
C ARG A 201 11.65 -18.39 -5.44
N SER A 202 11.24 -17.77 -6.55
CA SER A 202 11.50 -18.28 -7.92
C SER A 202 12.90 -17.95 -8.44
N GLN A 203 13.65 -17.12 -7.72
CA GLN A 203 15.01 -16.70 -8.08
C GLN A 203 16.04 -17.56 -7.34
N GLY A 204 17.29 -17.50 -7.78
CA GLY A 204 18.37 -18.28 -7.18
C GLY A 204 18.72 -17.87 -5.74
N SER A 205 19.83 -18.42 -5.26
CA SER A 205 20.41 -18.12 -3.94
C SER A 205 21.06 -16.74 -3.81
N GLN A 206 20.97 -15.91 -4.85
CA GLN A 206 21.55 -14.57 -4.89
C GLN A 206 20.49 -13.49 -4.78
N ALA A 207 20.85 -12.39 -4.13
CA ALA A 207 20.00 -11.22 -4.06
C ALA A 207 19.74 -10.63 -5.44
N ARG A 208 18.55 -10.06 -5.60
CA ARG A 208 18.16 -9.35 -6.82
C ARG A 208 17.74 -7.91 -6.51
N PRO A 209 18.15 -6.93 -7.35
CA PRO A 209 17.88 -5.52 -7.08
C PRO A 209 16.40 -5.21 -6.88
N GLU A 210 15.51 -5.77 -7.70
CA GLU A 210 14.07 -5.50 -7.61
C GLU A 210 13.45 -5.98 -6.29
N VAL A 211 13.88 -7.15 -5.79
CA VAL A 211 13.38 -7.69 -4.52
C VAL A 211 14.03 -6.99 -3.35
N THR A 212 15.32 -6.70 -3.45
CA THR A 212 16.07 -5.98 -2.42
C THR A 212 15.51 -4.58 -2.23
N ALA A 213 15.27 -3.84 -3.32
CA ALA A 213 14.68 -2.51 -3.26
C ALA A 213 13.22 -2.52 -2.76
N LEU A 214 12.43 -3.55 -3.07
CA LEU A 214 11.10 -3.74 -2.49
C LEU A 214 11.18 -3.87 -0.96
N VAL A 215 12.07 -4.75 -0.47
CA VAL A 215 12.26 -4.98 0.98
C VAL A 215 12.80 -3.72 1.66
N LEU A 216 13.83 -3.08 1.10
CA LEU A 216 14.37 -1.82 1.62
C LEU A 216 13.30 -0.73 1.72
N GLY A 217 12.46 -0.60 0.69
CA GLY A 217 11.34 0.34 0.70
C GLY A 217 10.30 0.04 1.78
N ALA A 218 10.07 -1.24 2.10
CA ALA A 218 9.18 -1.66 3.19
C ALA A 218 9.79 -1.38 4.57
N LEU A 219 11.07 -1.71 4.76
CA LEU A 219 11.81 -1.45 6.00
C LEU A 219 11.92 0.05 6.30
N ALA A 220 12.28 0.87 5.31
CA ALA A 220 12.33 2.32 5.47
C ALA A 220 10.96 2.90 5.84
N ARG A 221 9.88 2.42 5.21
CA ARG A 221 8.51 2.83 5.54
C ARG A 221 8.10 2.40 6.97
N ALA A 222 8.63 1.28 7.46
CA ALA A 222 8.43 0.82 8.83
C ALA A 222 9.24 1.60 9.87
N GLY A 223 10.04 2.60 9.45
CA GLY A 223 10.84 3.43 10.35
C GLY A 223 12.20 2.84 10.68
N VAL A 224 12.71 1.87 9.92
CA VAL A 224 14.08 1.37 10.10
C VAL A 224 15.08 2.50 9.77
N PRO A 225 16.00 2.85 10.69
CA PRO A 225 16.98 3.91 10.48
C PRO A 225 17.88 3.71 9.26
N ALA A 226 18.26 4.81 8.60
CA ALA A 226 19.02 4.79 7.36
C ALA A 226 20.43 4.19 7.50
N ASP A 227 21.08 4.38 8.65
CA ASP A 227 22.36 3.76 9.00
C ASP A 227 22.27 2.23 9.02
N ARG A 228 21.17 1.68 9.56
CA ARG A 228 20.91 0.23 9.56
C ARG A 228 20.62 -0.31 8.15
N LEU A 229 20.05 0.50 7.26
CA LEU A 229 19.82 0.12 5.86
C LEU A 229 21.06 0.29 4.97
N GLY A 230 22.06 1.07 5.41
CA GLY A 230 23.15 1.56 4.56
C GLY A 230 23.95 0.47 3.84
N ALA A 231 24.28 -0.63 4.53
CA ALA A 231 25.02 -1.74 3.93
C ALA A 231 24.25 -2.41 2.79
N GLU A 232 22.95 -2.67 2.99
CA GLU A 232 22.10 -3.31 1.99
C GLU A 232 21.76 -2.38 0.82
N VAL A 233 21.60 -1.08 1.10
CA VAL A 233 21.50 -0.05 0.07
C VAL A 233 22.76 -0.04 -0.78
N HIS A 234 23.95 -0.04 -0.16
CA HIS A 234 25.22 -0.02 -0.87
C HIS A 234 25.34 -1.24 -1.79
N LEU A 235 25.12 -2.45 -1.26
CA LEU A 235 25.14 -3.69 -2.05
C LEU A 235 24.15 -3.67 -3.22
N CYS A 236 22.91 -3.23 -2.97
CA CYS A 236 21.89 -3.11 -4.01
C CYS A 236 22.31 -2.13 -5.11
N THR A 237 22.86 -0.97 -4.74
CA THR A 237 23.25 0.07 -5.72
C THR A 237 24.51 -0.29 -6.48
N ALA A 238 25.49 -0.93 -5.83
CA ALA A 238 26.73 -1.38 -6.46
C ALA A 238 26.49 -2.56 -7.42
N GLY A 239 25.54 -3.45 -7.09
CA GLY A 239 25.19 -4.59 -7.92
C GLY A 239 24.21 -4.28 -9.06
N PHE A 240 23.53 -3.12 -9.03
CA PHE A 240 22.58 -2.73 -10.07
C PHE A 240 23.21 -1.76 -11.06
N THR A 241 24.05 -2.30 -11.95
CA THR A 241 24.63 -1.58 -13.09
C THR A 241 24.33 -2.30 -14.39
N ARG A 242 24.63 -1.66 -15.53
CA ARG A 242 24.46 -2.28 -16.87
C ARG A 242 25.33 -3.52 -17.04
N GLU A 243 26.50 -3.54 -16.43
CA GLU A 243 27.50 -4.58 -16.55
C GLU A 243 27.15 -5.78 -15.68
N LEU A 244 26.64 -5.53 -14.47
CA LEU A 244 26.37 -6.57 -13.47
C LEU A 244 24.94 -7.12 -13.52
N ASP A 245 23.96 -6.30 -13.90
CA ASP A 245 22.57 -6.72 -14.07
C ASP A 245 21.93 -6.09 -15.32
N ARG A 246 22.48 -6.45 -16.49
CA ARG A 246 21.96 -6.01 -17.78
C ARG A 246 20.46 -6.27 -17.94
N ALA A 247 20.00 -7.47 -17.59
CA ALA A 247 18.59 -7.86 -17.74
C ALA A 247 17.66 -7.00 -16.89
N GLY A 248 18.06 -6.71 -15.64
CA GLY A 248 17.33 -5.78 -14.78
C GLY A 248 17.38 -4.34 -15.28
N TRP A 249 18.56 -3.88 -15.73
CA TRP A 249 18.75 -2.51 -16.21
C TRP A 249 17.96 -2.20 -17.48
N GLU A 250 17.78 -3.20 -18.34
CA GLU A 250 16.96 -3.09 -19.54
C GLU A 250 15.46 -3.19 -19.25
N SER A 251 15.04 -3.73 -18.10
CA SER A 251 13.62 -3.93 -17.76
C SER A 251 12.98 -2.69 -17.13
N THR A 252 11.90 -2.18 -17.75
CA THR A 252 11.14 -1.06 -17.20
C THR A 252 10.57 -1.37 -15.82
N HIS A 253 10.08 -2.59 -15.61
CA HIS A 253 9.54 -3.03 -14.32
C HIS A 253 10.61 -3.02 -13.22
N VAL A 254 11.79 -3.59 -13.49
CA VAL A 254 12.88 -3.65 -12.50
C VAL A 254 13.38 -2.25 -12.18
N VAL A 255 13.68 -1.44 -13.18
CA VAL A 255 14.16 -0.05 -12.99
C VAL A 255 13.17 0.80 -12.21
N THR A 256 11.87 0.76 -12.54
CA THR A 256 10.85 1.51 -11.78
C THR A 256 10.68 0.98 -10.35
N THR A 257 10.87 -0.31 -10.12
CA THR A 257 10.81 -0.92 -8.78
C THR A 257 12.00 -0.50 -7.93
N VAL A 258 13.22 -0.58 -8.46
CA VAL A 258 14.44 -0.14 -7.78
C VAL A 258 14.39 1.35 -7.47
N LEU A 259 14.03 2.18 -8.46
CA LEU A 259 13.88 3.63 -8.27
C LEU A 259 12.90 3.94 -7.12
N ARG A 260 11.70 3.34 -7.13
CA ARG A 260 10.69 3.60 -6.08
C ARG A 260 11.09 3.08 -4.69
N GLY A 261 11.85 1.98 -4.63
CA GLY A 261 12.39 1.45 -3.37
C GLY A 261 13.45 2.37 -2.78
N LEU A 262 14.43 2.77 -3.60
CA LEU A 262 15.53 3.64 -3.20
C LEU A 262 15.08 5.08 -2.87
N LEU A 263 14.08 5.63 -3.56
CA LEU A 263 13.51 6.94 -3.20
C LEU A 263 13.02 7.00 -1.75
N ARG A 264 12.66 5.85 -1.16
CA ARG A 264 12.27 5.75 0.25
C ARG A 264 13.44 5.40 1.16
N ALA A 265 14.25 4.42 0.77
CA ALA A 265 15.29 3.86 1.63
C ALA A 265 16.60 4.67 1.63
N ALA A 266 16.89 5.36 0.52
CA ALA A 266 18.14 6.06 0.29
C ALA A 266 17.94 7.25 -0.66
N PRO A 267 17.18 8.29 -0.26
CA PRO A 267 16.83 9.43 -1.13
C PRO A 267 18.04 10.24 -1.62
N GLY A 268 19.21 10.11 -0.97
CA GLY A 268 20.47 10.72 -1.42
C GLY A 268 21.33 9.83 -2.32
N SER A 269 20.84 8.66 -2.74
CA SER A 269 21.63 7.73 -3.56
C SER A 269 21.90 8.33 -4.95
N PRO A 270 23.16 8.36 -5.43
CA PRO A 270 23.49 8.85 -6.76
C PRO A 270 22.85 8.02 -7.89
N LEU A 271 22.48 6.77 -7.60
CA LEU A 271 21.82 5.89 -8.55
C LEU A 271 20.43 6.42 -8.96
N LEU A 272 19.76 7.19 -8.11
CA LEU A 272 18.42 7.73 -8.39
C LEU A 272 18.40 8.60 -9.65
N SER A 273 19.40 9.47 -9.82
CA SER A 273 19.53 10.30 -11.02
C SER A 273 19.75 9.46 -12.27
N LEU A 274 20.60 8.42 -12.18
CA LEU A 274 20.86 7.51 -13.30
C LEU A 274 19.61 6.71 -13.71
N LEU A 275 18.79 6.28 -12.75
CA LEU A 275 17.55 5.55 -13.03
C LEU A 275 16.48 6.48 -13.61
N ARG A 276 16.38 7.72 -13.12
CA ARG A 276 15.51 8.75 -13.70
C ARG A 276 15.88 9.01 -15.17
N GLU A 277 17.17 9.18 -15.45
CA GLU A 277 17.69 9.37 -16.81
C GLU A 277 17.41 8.15 -17.69
N ALA A 278 17.68 6.94 -17.20
CA ALA A 278 17.41 5.70 -17.95
C ALA A 278 15.92 5.55 -18.33
N LEU A 279 15.00 5.98 -17.45
CA LEU A 279 13.57 6.00 -17.78
C LEU A 279 13.23 7.06 -18.83
N ALA A 280 13.78 8.27 -18.70
CA ALA A 280 13.53 9.35 -19.66
C ALA A 280 14.04 8.99 -21.06
N ASP A 281 15.25 8.41 -21.14
CA ASP A 281 15.90 8.01 -22.39
C ASP A 281 15.27 6.75 -22.99
N GLY A 282 14.72 5.85 -22.15
CA GLY A 282 14.05 4.63 -22.58
C GLY A 282 12.61 4.81 -23.04
N ALA A 283 12.10 6.04 -23.07
CA ALA A 283 10.75 6.34 -23.57
C ALA A 283 10.72 6.28 -25.11
N ILE A 284 9.69 5.67 -25.67
CA ILE A 284 9.49 5.49 -27.12
C ILE A 284 8.34 6.36 -27.62
N SER A 285 8.46 6.89 -28.84
CA SER A 285 7.36 7.60 -29.51
C SER A 285 6.37 6.61 -30.10
N ASP A 286 5.09 6.74 -29.77
CA ASP A 286 4.02 5.91 -30.33
C ASP A 286 3.26 6.65 -31.43
N GLY A 287 3.53 6.29 -32.69
CA GLY A 287 2.85 6.87 -33.84
C GLY A 287 1.33 6.62 -33.88
N ARG A 288 0.79 5.72 -33.03
CA ARG A 288 -0.66 5.47 -32.92
C ARG A 288 -1.36 6.42 -31.96
N ARG A 289 -0.62 7.16 -31.12
CA ARG A 289 -1.14 8.14 -30.16
C ARG A 289 -0.36 9.45 -30.31
N ASP A 290 -0.45 10.05 -31.50
CA ASP A 290 0.11 11.37 -31.81
C ASP A 290 1.60 11.54 -31.51
N HIS A 291 2.38 10.47 -31.68
CA HIS A 291 3.81 10.45 -31.38
C HIS A 291 4.17 10.74 -29.91
N LEU A 292 3.20 10.69 -29.00
CA LEU A 292 3.43 10.84 -27.57
C LEU A 292 4.39 9.76 -27.06
N ARG A 293 5.25 10.15 -26.12
CA ARG A 293 6.20 9.24 -25.50
C ARG A 293 5.53 8.32 -24.48
N CYS A 294 5.91 7.05 -24.53
CA CYS A 294 5.39 5.99 -23.67
C CYS A 294 6.48 4.96 -23.39
N TRP A 295 6.15 3.89 -22.66
CA TRP A 295 7.11 2.82 -22.34
C TRP A 295 6.59 1.45 -22.74
N GLY A 296 7.53 0.60 -23.17
CA GLY A 296 7.34 -0.84 -23.26
C GLY A 296 8.02 -1.57 -22.10
N TYR A 297 8.09 -2.90 -22.19
CA TYR A 297 8.74 -3.74 -21.17
C TYR A 297 10.28 -3.56 -21.10
N ARG A 298 10.90 -2.96 -22.15
CA ARG A 298 12.33 -2.67 -22.21
C ARG A 298 12.63 -1.18 -22.40
N LEU A 299 13.68 -0.71 -21.73
CA LEU A 299 14.25 0.64 -21.84
C LEU A 299 15.37 0.77 -22.86
N GLN A 300 15.79 -0.34 -23.50
CA GLN A 300 16.83 -0.33 -24.52
C GLN A 300 16.39 -1.05 -25.79
N PRO A 301 16.95 -0.69 -26.97
CA PRO A 301 16.68 -1.39 -28.22
C PRO A 301 17.08 -2.89 -28.17
N PRO A 302 16.33 -3.78 -28.85
CA PRO A 302 15.05 -3.52 -29.50
C PRO A 302 13.96 -3.29 -28.44
N TYR A 303 13.28 -2.14 -28.56
CA TYR A 303 12.23 -1.76 -27.63
C TYR A 303 11.03 -2.71 -27.75
N GLY A 304 10.34 -2.89 -26.63
CA GLY A 304 9.04 -3.56 -26.62
C GLY A 304 7.96 -2.69 -27.26
N ARG A 305 6.78 -3.29 -27.50
CA ARG A 305 5.59 -2.53 -27.91
C ARG A 305 5.19 -1.53 -26.80
N PRO A 306 4.62 -0.36 -27.16
CA PRO A 306 3.94 0.53 -26.21
C PRO A 306 3.03 -0.24 -25.26
N SER A 307 3.09 0.07 -23.97
CA SER A 307 2.38 -0.69 -22.94
C SER A 307 1.82 0.23 -21.85
N PRO A 308 0.49 0.24 -21.64
CA PRO A 308 -0.15 1.06 -20.61
C PRO A 308 0.39 0.81 -19.20
N LEU A 309 0.63 -0.46 -18.87
CA LEU A 309 1.24 -0.85 -17.61
C LEU A 309 2.60 -0.18 -17.39
N HIS A 310 3.51 -0.33 -18.37
CA HIS A 310 4.88 0.15 -18.23
C HIS A 310 4.93 1.67 -18.23
N THR A 311 4.12 2.31 -19.06
CA THR A 311 3.90 3.76 -19.03
C THR A 311 3.40 4.22 -17.66
N ALA A 312 2.40 3.56 -17.09
CA ALA A 312 1.89 3.90 -15.77
C ALA A 312 2.94 3.68 -14.66
N GLN A 313 3.74 2.60 -14.73
CA GLN A 313 4.83 2.37 -13.79
C GLN A 313 5.92 3.45 -13.87
N ALA A 314 6.28 3.87 -15.09
CA ALA A 314 7.26 4.92 -15.35
C ALA A 314 6.75 6.28 -14.85
N VAL A 315 5.50 6.66 -15.18
CA VAL A 315 4.85 7.88 -14.69
C VAL A 315 4.87 7.94 -13.16
N VAL A 316 4.45 6.87 -12.48
CA VAL A 316 4.46 6.83 -11.00
C VAL A 316 5.88 6.94 -10.43
N ALA A 317 6.88 6.37 -11.11
CA ALA A 317 8.26 6.40 -10.64
C ALA A 317 8.90 7.78 -10.85
N LEU A 318 8.74 8.37 -12.04
CA LEU A 318 9.24 9.70 -12.39
C LEU A 318 8.57 10.78 -11.55
N ASP A 319 7.26 10.69 -11.33
CA ASP A 319 6.53 11.64 -10.49
C ASP A 319 6.99 11.62 -9.02
N ARG A 320 7.36 10.44 -8.51
CA ARG A 320 7.99 10.32 -7.18
C ARG A 320 9.41 10.85 -7.17
N ALA A 321 10.18 10.60 -8.22
CA ALA A 321 11.54 11.08 -8.35
C ALA A 321 11.60 12.61 -8.41
N ALA A 322 10.66 13.24 -9.12
CA ALA A 322 10.50 14.70 -9.19
C ALA A 322 10.43 15.35 -7.79
N ARG A 323 9.67 14.76 -6.86
CA ARG A 323 9.53 15.29 -5.50
C ARG A 323 10.79 15.19 -4.64
N VAL A 324 11.70 14.28 -4.97
CA VAL A 324 12.92 14.03 -4.18
C VAL A 324 14.14 14.69 -4.81
N LEU A 325 14.25 14.64 -6.14
CA LEU A 325 15.39 15.12 -6.91
C LEU A 325 15.19 16.52 -7.49
N GLY A 326 13.95 17.04 -7.49
CA GLY A 326 13.57 18.24 -8.23
C GLY A 326 13.55 18.03 -9.76
N GLU A 327 12.98 18.99 -10.48
CA GLU A 327 12.90 18.97 -11.95
C GLU A 327 13.47 20.24 -12.60
N ASP A 328 13.51 21.37 -11.90
CA ASP A 328 13.74 22.69 -12.51
C ASP A 328 15.22 23.11 -12.62
N ALA A 329 16.15 22.33 -12.03
CA ALA A 329 17.53 22.76 -11.86
C ALA A 329 18.47 22.36 -13.02
N ASP A 330 18.12 21.34 -13.81
CA ASP A 330 18.98 20.84 -14.87
C ASP A 330 18.22 20.22 -16.06
N ALA A 331 18.90 20.11 -17.20
CA ALA A 331 18.32 19.57 -18.43
C ALA A 331 17.89 18.09 -18.32
N ARG A 332 18.40 17.34 -17.34
CA ARG A 332 18.03 15.94 -17.13
C ARG A 332 16.68 15.86 -16.41
N GLY A 333 16.46 16.74 -15.44
CA GLY A 333 15.17 16.96 -14.77
C GLY A 333 14.09 17.35 -15.77
N GLU A 334 14.37 18.33 -16.64
CA GLU A 334 13.42 18.74 -17.67
C GLU A 334 13.10 17.60 -18.65
N ARG A 335 14.10 16.86 -19.14
CA ARG A 335 13.83 15.69 -20.01
C ARG A 335 12.95 14.64 -19.35
N ALA A 336 13.19 14.35 -18.07
CA ALA A 336 12.39 13.41 -17.30
C ALA A 336 10.96 13.92 -17.09
N ARG A 337 10.80 15.21 -16.83
CA ARG A 337 9.51 15.89 -16.73
C ARG A 337 8.74 15.79 -18.03
N THR A 338 9.33 16.18 -19.17
CA THR A 338 8.65 16.12 -20.47
C THR A 338 8.25 14.69 -20.82
N ALA A 339 9.13 13.70 -20.57
CA ALA A 339 8.80 12.29 -20.80
C ALA A 339 7.62 11.83 -19.93
N ARG A 340 7.60 12.20 -18.65
CA ARG A 340 6.50 11.88 -17.72
C ARG A 340 5.18 12.50 -18.20
N GLU A 341 5.19 13.78 -18.57
CA GLU A 341 4.00 14.49 -19.05
C GLU A 341 3.47 13.87 -20.36
N ASP A 342 4.34 13.54 -21.31
CA ASP A 342 3.95 12.82 -22.53
C ASP A 342 3.36 11.45 -22.23
N GLY A 343 3.92 10.72 -21.25
CA GLY A 343 3.39 9.45 -20.77
C GLY A 343 1.98 9.58 -20.17
N ILE A 344 1.73 10.66 -19.43
CA ILE A 344 0.39 10.99 -18.92
C ILE A 344 -0.56 11.23 -20.09
N ARG A 345 -0.19 12.11 -21.03
CA ARG A 345 -1.02 12.38 -22.23
C ARG A 345 -1.30 11.10 -23.00
N TRP A 346 -0.30 10.22 -23.14
CA TRP A 346 -0.44 8.93 -23.84
C TRP A 346 -1.45 8.00 -23.15
N LEU A 347 -1.48 7.97 -21.81
CA LEU A 347 -2.48 7.21 -21.04
C LEU A 347 -3.88 7.80 -21.18
N LEU A 348 -3.99 9.13 -21.21
CA LEU A 348 -5.26 9.83 -21.42
C LEU A 348 -5.80 9.63 -22.85
N ALA A 349 -4.92 9.51 -23.83
CA ALA A 349 -5.22 9.28 -25.25
C ALA A 349 -5.66 7.84 -25.59
N CYS A 350 -6.01 7.01 -24.60
CA CYS A 350 -6.61 5.69 -24.84
C CYS A 350 -7.84 5.83 -25.76
N PRO A 351 -7.86 5.18 -26.95
CA PRO A 351 -8.93 5.37 -27.93
C PRO A 351 -10.16 4.49 -27.67
N ASP A 352 -10.02 3.45 -26.86
CA ASP A 352 -11.02 2.39 -26.72
C ASP A 352 -12.07 2.74 -25.66
N ALA A 353 -13.34 2.39 -25.91
CA ALA A 353 -14.43 2.49 -24.95
C ALA A 353 -15.29 1.21 -24.97
N PRO A 354 -15.94 0.83 -23.85
CA PRO A 354 -15.90 1.49 -22.53
C PRO A 354 -14.56 1.25 -21.80
N HIS A 355 -14.17 2.19 -20.94
CA HIS A 355 -12.84 2.21 -20.31
C HIS A 355 -12.69 1.31 -19.08
N ASP A 356 -13.76 0.67 -18.61
CA ASP A 356 -13.71 -0.33 -17.53
C ASP A 356 -13.37 -1.75 -18.04
N THR A 357 -13.46 -1.98 -19.35
CA THR A 357 -13.09 -3.24 -20.01
C THR A 357 -12.17 -3.05 -21.21
N CYS A 358 -11.54 -1.87 -21.36
CA CYS A 358 -10.70 -1.60 -22.52
C CYS A 358 -9.40 -2.44 -22.51
N PRO A 359 -8.81 -2.70 -23.69
CA PRO A 359 -7.55 -3.44 -23.80
C PRO A 359 -6.40 -2.84 -22.97
N ASP A 360 -6.43 -1.52 -22.74
CA ASP A 360 -5.43 -0.84 -21.91
C ASP A 360 -5.44 -1.29 -20.44
N LEU A 361 -6.51 -1.94 -19.97
CA LEU A 361 -6.63 -2.50 -18.62
C LEU A 361 -6.24 -3.97 -18.53
N GLU A 362 -5.93 -4.63 -19.64
CA GLU A 362 -5.55 -6.04 -19.63
C GLU A 362 -4.33 -6.26 -18.73
N ASN A 363 -4.45 -7.27 -17.85
CA ASN A 363 -3.35 -7.65 -16.99
C ASN A 363 -2.25 -8.30 -17.82
N LEU A 364 -1.01 -7.89 -17.56
CA LEU A 364 0.15 -8.39 -18.29
C LEU A 364 0.97 -9.37 -17.45
N HIS A 365 1.65 -10.25 -18.16
CA HIS A 365 2.62 -11.18 -17.62
C HIS A 365 3.94 -11.00 -18.39
N GLU A 366 5.06 -10.92 -17.67
CA GLU A 366 6.40 -10.87 -18.26
C GLU A 366 7.39 -11.72 -17.47
N GLU A 367 8.54 -11.99 -18.08
CA GLU A 367 9.63 -12.72 -17.47
C GLU A 367 10.93 -11.92 -17.55
N VAL A 368 11.62 -11.79 -16.41
CA VAL A 368 13.00 -11.31 -16.37
C VAL A 368 13.91 -12.51 -16.22
N ARG A 369 14.68 -12.81 -17.27
CA ARG A 369 15.57 -13.97 -17.33
C ARG A 369 17.00 -13.53 -17.10
N ARG A 370 17.69 -14.20 -16.18
CA ARG A 370 19.12 -13.97 -15.90
C ARG A 370 19.86 -15.31 -15.96
N PRO A 371 21.10 -15.35 -16.47
CA PRO A 371 21.96 -16.50 -16.27
C PRO A 371 22.13 -16.75 -14.78
N ARG A 372 22.09 -18.02 -14.37
CA ARG A 372 22.43 -18.37 -12.99
C ARG A 372 23.92 -18.22 -12.79
N THR A 373 24.32 -17.80 -11.60
CA THR A 373 25.74 -17.62 -11.26
C THR A 373 26.44 -18.92 -10.90
N ASP A 374 25.71 -19.92 -10.40
CA ASP A 374 26.24 -21.26 -10.12
C ASP A 374 26.34 -22.12 -11.37
N ASP A 375 25.47 -21.90 -12.35
CA ASP A 375 25.48 -22.60 -13.64
C ASP A 375 25.02 -21.64 -14.76
N PRO A 376 25.96 -20.95 -15.45
CA PRO A 376 25.63 -19.99 -16.50
C PRO A 376 24.90 -20.58 -17.70
N SER A 377 24.87 -21.91 -17.85
CA SER A 377 24.06 -22.58 -18.90
C SER A 377 22.57 -22.56 -18.58
N ARG A 378 22.20 -22.36 -17.30
CA ARG A 378 20.83 -22.28 -16.82
C ARG A 378 20.41 -20.84 -16.56
N HIS A 379 19.12 -20.60 -16.69
CA HIS A 379 18.52 -19.30 -16.38
C HIS A 379 17.67 -19.40 -15.12
N GLU A 380 17.76 -18.37 -14.28
CA GLU A 380 16.69 -18.07 -13.34
C GLU A 380 15.67 -17.15 -14.01
N VAL A 381 14.41 -17.33 -13.65
CA VAL A 381 13.28 -16.63 -14.27
C VAL A 381 12.44 -15.99 -13.19
N LEU A 382 12.42 -14.66 -13.17
CA LEU A 382 11.43 -13.92 -12.40
C LEU A 382 10.17 -13.77 -13.25
N SER A 383 9.14 -14.55 -12.92
CA SER A 383 7.81 -14.45 -13.50
C SER A 383 7.04 -13.33 -12.81
N VAL A 384 6.79 -12.23 -13.52
CA VAL A 384 6.06 -11.07 -12.99
C VAL A 384 4.67 -11.01 -13.63
N ARG A 385 3.66 -10.83 -12.79
CA ARG A 385 2.28 -10.57 -13.20
C ARG A 385 1.88 -9.20 -12.66
N HIS A 386 1.08 -8.48 -13.45
CA HIS A 386 0.79 -7.09 -13.18
C HIS A 386 -0.70 -6.82 -13.18
N PHE A 387 -1.14 -6.02 -12.20
CA PHE A 387 -2.52 -5.53 -12.15
C PHE A 387 -2.58 -4.17 -12.81
N THR A 388 -2.77 -4.16 -14.13
CA THR A 388 -2.63 -2.97 -14.97
C THR A 388 -3.57 -1.85 -14.51
N ALA A 389 -4.84 -2.16 -14.23
CA ALA A 389 -5.80 -1.20 -13.74
C ALA A 389 -5.35 -0.46 -12.46
N SER A 390 -4.76 -1.17 -11.49
CA SER A 390 -4.22 -0.53 -10.28
C SER A 390 -3.08 0.45 -10.58
N TRP A 391 -2.20 0.09 -11.53
CA TRP A 391 -1.12 0.99 -11.95
C TRP A 391 -1.66 2.24 -12.65
N LEU A 392 -2.67 2.11 -13.50
CA LEU A 392 -3.31 3.25 -14.16
C LEU A 392 -3.95 4.20 -13.15
N VAL A 393 -4.73 3.68 -12.18
CA VAL A 393 -5.29 4.51 -11.11
C VAL A 393 -4.19 5.29 -10.40
N ARG A 394 -3.10 4.63 -10.03
CA ARG A 394 -1.99 5.26 -9.31
C ARG A 394 -1.22 6.27 -10.16
N ALA A 395 -1.13 6.07 -11.47
CA ALA A 395 -0.50 7.02 -12.40
C ALA A 395 -1.38 8.26 -12.61
N LEU A 396 -2.68 8.07 -12.86
CA LEU A 396 -3.64 9.14 -13.10
C LEU A 396 -3.91 9.97 -11.83
N LEU A 397 -3.67 9.42 -10.63
CA LEU A 397 -3.75 10.16 -9.37
C LEU A 397 -2.42 10.77 -8.92
N THR A 398 -1.37 10.73 -9.74
CA THR A 398 -0.15 11.49 -9.43
C THR A 398 -0.42 13.01 -9.50
N PRO A 399 0.25 13.83 -8.67
CA PRO A 399 0.18 15.29 -8.80
C PRO A 399 0.50 15.78 -10.22
N GLY A 400 1.51 15.19 -10.88
CA GLY A 400 1.81 15.51 -12.29
C GLY A 400 0.64 15.24 -13.23
N ALA A 401 -0.05 14.12 -13.09
CA ALA A 401 -1.20 13.80 -13.95
C ALA A 401 -2.39 14.76 -13.74
N VAL A 402 -2.69 15.11 -12.48
CA VAL A 402 -3.75 16.07 -12.17
C VAL A 402 -3.42 17.46 -12.73
N THR A 403 -2.15 17.89 -12.63
CA THR A 403 -1.69 19.18 -13.18
C THR A 403 -1.78 19.21 -14.71
N VAL A 404 -1.30 18.18 -15.40
CA VAL A 404 -1.39 18.07 -16.87
C VAL A 404 -2.86 18.11 -17.30
N ALA A 405 -3.72 17.31 -16.67
CA ALA A 405 -5.13 17.27 -17.02
C ALA A 405 -5.81 18.65 -16.90
N ARG A 406 -5.53 19.39 -15.82
CA ARG A 406 -6.07 20.74 -15.62
C ARG A 406 -5.48 21.79 -16.56
N ALA A 407 -4.17 21.76 -16.77
CA ALA A 407 -3.49 22.76 -17.59
C ALA A 407 -3.89 22.65 -19.07
N GLU A 408 -4.26 21.46 -19.52
CA GLU A 408 -4.55 21.17 -20.93
C GLU A 408 -6.05 20.96 -21.22
N GLY A 409 -6.93 21.13 -20.22
CA GLY A 409 -8.38 20.96 -20.40
C GLY A 409 -8.80 19.51 -20.64
N LEU A 410 -8.03 18.53 -20.15
CA LEU A 410 -8.24 17.08 -20.30
C LEU A 410 -8.92 16.44 -19.08
N GLU A 411 -9.59 17.22 -18.23
CA GLU A 411 -10.18 16.69 -16.99
C GLU A 411 -11.31 15.69 -17.24
N ALA A 412 -12.04 15.83 -18.35
CA ALA A 412 -13.10 14.91 -18.72
C ALA A 412 -12.53 13.53 -19.09
N GLU A 413 -11.51 13.51 -19.94
CA GLU A 413 -10.77 12.32 -20.35
C GLU A 413 -10.16 11.66 -19.13
N TRP A 414 -9.47 12.44 -18.30
CA TRP A 414 -8.86 11.97 -17.07
C TRP A 414 -9.87 11.29 -16.13
N ARG A 415 -11.03 11.91 -15.89
CA ARG A 415 -12.08 11.32 -15.05
C ARG A 415 -12.59 10.01 -15.63
N VAL A 416 -12.88 9.97 -16.93
CA VAL A 416 -13.35 8.76 -17.61
C VAL A 416 -12.34 7.61 -17.50
N ARG A 417 -11.04 7.86 -17.71
CA ARG A 417 -10.00 6.81 -17.63
C ARG A 417 -9.77 6.38 -16.18
N LEU A 418 -9.79 7.32 -15.23
CA LEU A 418 -9.66 7.02 -13.81
C LEU A 418 -10.82 6.16 -13.31
N ASP A 419 -12.07 6.52 -13.63
CA ASP A 419 -13.27 5.81 -13.21
C ASP A 419 -13.32 4.39 -13.81
N GLY A 420 -12.94 4.24 -15.09
CA GLY A 420 -12.82 2.94 -15.74
C GLY A 420 -11.80 2.04 -15.05
N ALA A 421 -10.59 2.55 -14.81
CA ALA A 421 -9.55 1.81 -14.11
C ALA A 421 -9.94 1.46 -12.65
N LEU A 422 -10.61 2.37 -11.94
CA LEU A 422 -11.13 2.12 -10.60
C LEU A 422 -12.20 1.04 -10.60
N THR A 423 -13.12 1.07 -11.56
CA THR A 423 -14.17 0.06 -11.71
C THR A 423 -13.55 -1.32 -11.90
N ALA A 424 -12.52 -1.44 -12.75
CA ALA A 424 -11.78 -2.69 -12.93
C ALA A 424 -11.02 -3.12 -11.66
N VAL A 425 -10.47 -2.17 -10.88
CA VAL A 425 -9.85 -2.48 -9.58
C VAL A 425 -10.88 -3.05 -8.60
N TRP A 426 -12.03 -2.40 -8.47
CA TRP A 426 -13.13 -2.87 -7.61
C TRP A 426 -13.66 -4.24 -8.04
N ALA A 427 -13.83 -4.46 -9.36
CA ALA A 427 -14.33 -5.72 -9.89
C ALA A 427 -13.41 -6.92 -9.57
N GLY A 428 -12.11 -6.70 -9.40
CA GLY A 428 -11.14 -7.73 -9.05
C GLY A 428 -11.12 -8.15 -7.58
N GLN A 429 -11.83 -7.44 -6.70
CA GLN A 429 -11.82 -7.68 -5.25
C GLN A 429 -12.87 -8.73 -4.86
N ARG A 430 -12.51 -9.59 -3.90
CA ARG A 430 -13.44 -10.48 -3.21
C ARG A 430 -13.01 -10.65 -1.75
N GLY A 431 -13.83 -10.22 -0.80
CA GLY A 431 -13.58 -10.45 0.63
C GLY A 431 -12.29 -9.83 1.16
N GLY A 432 -11.95 -8.64 0.68
CA GLY A 432 -10.76 -7.89 1.09
C GLY A 432 -9.51 -8.16 0.25
N VAL A 433 -9.52 -9.18 -0.60
CA VAL A 433 -8.34 -9.63 -1.35
C VAL A 433 -8.61 -9.66 -2.85
N TRP A 434 -7.55 -9.55 -3.65
CA TRP A 434 -7.64 -9.57 -5.11
C TRP A 434 -7.21 -10.92 -5.65
N VAL A 435 -7.97 -11.41 -6.64
CA VAL A 435 -7.79 -12.73 -7.23
C VAL A 435 -7.28 -12.58 -8.66
N TRP A 436 -6.26 -13.36 -9.00
CA TRP A 436 -5.78 -13.48 -10.36
C TRP A 436 -6.53 -14.58 -11.10
N GLY A 437 -7.02 -14.28 -12.31
CA GLY A 437 -7.76 -15.22 -13.16
C GLY A 437 -9.26 -15.23 -12.87
N ARG A 438 -10.05 -14.59 -13.73
CA ARG A 438 -11.52 -14.73 -13.78
C ARG A 438 -12.01 -15.54 -14.99
N GLY A 439 -11.10 -16.20 -15.73
CA GLY A 439 -11.45 -16.91 -16.95
C GLY A 439 -10.70 -18.24 -17.13
N GLY A 440 -11.48 -19.31 -17.26
CA GLY A 440 -11.23 -20.45 -18.15
C GLY A 440 -10.14 -21.47 -17.79
N ASP A 441 -8.92 -21.04 -17.48
CA ASP A 441 -7.79 -21.96 -17.49
C ASP A 441 -7.48 -22.44 -16.07
N GLY A 442 -8.10 -23.58 -15.74
CA GLY A 442 -8.19 -24.23 -14.43
C GLY A 442 -6.88 -24.59 -13.72
N THR A 443 -6.02 -23.61 -13.42
CA THR A 443 -4.89 -23.77 -12.52
C THR A 443 -4.90 -22.67 -11.45
N GLU A 444 -5.78 -22.89 -10.46
CA GLU A 444 -5.90 -22.20 -9.17
C GLU A 444 -6.21 -20.68 -9.21
N LEU A 445 -7.30 -20.30 -8.55
CA LEU A 445 -7.56 -18.91 -8.13
C LEU A 445 -6.44 -18.47 -7.19
N ARG A 446 -5.34 -17.95 -7.73
CA ARG A 446 -4.25 -17.42 -6.91
C ARG A 446 -4.71 -16.08 -6.34
N ARG A 447 -4.44 -15.86 -5.06
CA ARG A 447 -4.65 -14.59 -4.35
C ARG A 447 -3.29 -13.96 -4.05
N PRO A 448 -2.58 -13.38 -5.04
CA PRO A 448 -1.19 -12.99 -4.84
C PRO A 448 -1.10 -11.79 -3.89
N MET A 449 -0.12 -11.80 -3.00
CA MET A 449 0.10 -10.70 -2.05
C MET A 449 0.31 -9.37 -2.78
N TRP A 450 1.04 -9.40 -3.90
CA TRP A 450 1.32 -8.23 -4.72
C TRP A 450 0.05 -7.59 -5.30
N MET A 451 -0.94 -8.41 -5.69
CA MET A 451 -2.17 -7.92 -6.33
C MET A 451 -3.10 -7.26 -5.31
N THR A 452 -3.19 -7.85 -4.12
CA THR A 452 -3.94 -7.26 -2.99
C THR A 452 -3.31 -5.94 -2.56
N TYR A 453 -1.97 -5.88 -2.46
CA TYR A 453 -1.26 -4.62 -2.19
C TYR A 453 -1.54 -3.55 -3.25
N GLN A 454 -1.47 -3.92 -4.53
CA GLN A 454 -1.74 -3.01 -5.64
C GLN A 454 -3.20 -2.50 -5.60
N GLY A 455 -4.18 -3.39 -5.39
CA GLY A 455 -5.59 -3.02 -5.25
C GLY A 455 -5.84 -2.05 -4.10
N LEU A 456 -5.40 -2.39 -2.88
CA LEU A 456 -5.52 -1.53 -1.71
C LEU A 456 -4.82 -0.17 -1.91
N SER A 457 -3.61 -0.18 -2.48
CA SER A 457 -2.85 1.05 -2.73
C SER A 457 -3.56 1.98 -3.71
N ALA A 458 -4.20 1.44 -4.76
CA ALA A 458 -5.00 2.21 -5.70
C ALA A 458 -6.26 2.80 -5.04
N LEU A 459 -7.03 1.98 -4.31
CA LEU A 459 -8.23 2.45 -3.63
C LEU A 459 -7.93 3.50 -2.55
N ARG A 460 -6.82 3.32 -1.81
CA ARG A 460 -6.35 4.31 -0.83
C ARG A 460 -5.97 5.63 -1.51
N ALA A 461 -5.22 5.58 -2.62
CA ALA A 461 -4.84 6.78 -3.36
C ALA A 461 -6.07 7.55 -3.84
N HIS A 462 -7.07 6.84 -4.37
CA HIS A 462 -8.32 7.44 -4.80
C HIS A 462 -9.10 8.08 -3.64
N ALA A 463 -9.18 7.39 -2.49
CA ALA A 463 -9.84 7.94 -1.31
C ALA A 463 -9.16 9.24 -0.82
N VAL A 464 -7.82 9.25 -0.75
CA VAL A 464 -7.07 10.46 -0.38
C VAL A 464 -7.38 11.60 -1.34
N TRP A 465 -7.34 11.35 -2.65
CA TRP A 465 -7.68 12.35 -3.65
C TRP A 465 -9.12 12.88 -3.52
N MET A 466 -10.11 12.01 -3.30
CA MET A 466 -11.52 12.40 -3.10
C MET A 466 -11.70 13.37 -1.92
N TYR A 467 -10.98 13.15 -0.82
CA TYR A 467 -11.07 14.02 0.38
C TYR A 467 -10.10 15.20 0.35
N GLN A 468 -9.07 15.17 -0.50
CA GLN A 468 -8.07 16.22 -0.67
C GLN A 468 -7.79 16.51 -2.16
N PRO A 469 -8.80 16.98 -2.93
CA PRO A 469 -8.67 17.13 -4.38
C PRO A 469 -7.74 18.29 -4.82
N ARG A 470 -7.33 19.13 -3.87
CA ARG A 470 -6.39 20.26 -4.06
C ARG A 470 -4.98 20.00 -3.49
N GLY A 471 -4.72 18.78 -3.01
CA GLY A 471 -3.49 18.41 -2.32
C GLY A 471 -2.26 18.41 -3.21
#